data_AF-A0A059DTF3-F1
#
_entry.id   AF-A0A059DTF3-F1
#
_cell.length_a   1.000
_cell.length_b   1.000
_cell.length_c   1.000
_cell.angle_alpha   90.00
_cell.angle_beta   90.00
_cell.angle_gamma   90.00
#
_symmetry.space_group_name_H-M   'P 1'
#
loop_
_entity.id
_entity.type
_entity.pdbx_description
1 polymer ?
#
loop_
_entity_poly.entity_id
_entity_poly.type
_entity_poly.pdbx_seq_one_letter_code
_entity_poly.pdbx_strand_id
1 'polypeptide(L)' 'MTPETTRYRFTLEELQQADDWSEGFCLACRAPRECCEPDASAYPCDECGEHAVYGPHWIAIAGLFTEGAR' A
#
# COMPACT_ATOMS: atom_id res chain seq x y z
N MET A 1 7.11 11.46 -3.71
CA MET A 1 6.75 10.98 -2.36
C MET A 1 6.96 12.11 -1.39
N THR A 2 5.88 12.67 -0.83
CA THR A 2 5.95 13.64 0.26
C THR A 2 5.97 12.87 1.60
N PRO A 3 6.40 13.47 2.71
CA PRO A 3 6.33 12.84 4.03
C PRO A 3 4.92 12.31 4.35
N GLU A 4 3.89 13.02 3.89
CA GLU A 4 2.48 12.67 4.07
C GLU A 4 2.13 11.33 3.41
N THR A 5 2.68 11.04 2.22
CA THR A 5 2.50 9.76 1.50
C THR A 5 3.38 8.62 2.00
N THR A 6 4.06 8.76 3.15
CA THR A 6 4.91 7.71 3.74
C THR A 6 4.63 7.48 5.23
N ARG A 7 3.51 8.02 5.71
CA ARG A 7 3.12 7.99 7.13
C ARG A 7 2.81 6.57 7.60
N TYR A 8 2.20 5.75 6.75
CA TYR A 8 1.72 4.44 7.12
C TYR A 8 2.82 3.39 6.95
N ARG A 9 2.85 2.47 7.91
CA ARG A 9 3.57 1.21 7.80
C ARG A 9 2.58 0.07 7.84
N PHE A 10 2.92 -1.00 7.12
CA PHE A 10 2.11 -2.20 6.97
C PHE A 10 2.82 -3.39 7.59
N THR A 11 2.09 -4.33 8.16
CA THR A 11 2.70 -5.58 8.60
C THR A 11 3.04 -6.45 7.41
N LEU A 12 3.99 -7.38 7.56
CA LEU A 12 4.26 -8.37 6.52
C LEU A 12 3.01 -9.19 6.17
N GLU A 13 2.16 -9.47 7.16
CA GLU A 13 0.90 -10.18 6.97
C GLU A 13 -0.12 -9.37 6.15
N GLU A 14 -0.25 -8.06 6.40
CA GLU A 14 -1.09 -7.17 5.58
C GLU A 14 -0.61 -7.16 4.12
N LEU A 15 0.70 -7.15 3.87
CA LEU A 15 1.24 -7.17 2.51
C LEU A 15 1.07 -8.52 1.81
N GLN A 16 1.25 -9.63 2.52
CA GLN A 16 1.01 -10.96 1.95
C GLN A 16 -0.47 -11.16 1.60
N GLN A 17 -1.36 -10.72 2.49
CA GLN A 17 -2.80 -10.82 2.25
C GLN A 17 -3.24 -10.01 1.03
N ALA A 18 -2.66 -8.81 0.86
CA ALA A 18 -2.92 -7.96 -0.29
C ALA A 18 -2.40 -8.56 -1.60
N ASP A 19 -1.24 -9.25 -1.57
CA ASP A 19 -0.71 -9.96 -2.74
C ASP A 19 -1.65 -11.09 -3.17
N ASP A 20 -2.11 -11.90 -2.20
CA ASP A 20 -3.03 -13.01 -2.43
C ASP A 20 -4.38 -12.55 -3.00
N TRP A 21 -4.84 -11.34 -2.66
CA TRP A 21 -6.13 -10.79 -3.07
C TRP A 21 -6.06 -9.78 -4.22
N SER A 22 -4.87 -9.54 -4.78
CA SER A 22 -4.66 -8.50 -5.81
C SER A 22 -5.16 -7.13 -5.34
N GLU A 23 -4.78 -6.76 -4.11
CA GLU A 23 -5.09 -5.49 -3.47
C GLU A 23 -3.84 -4.61 -3.34
N GLY A 24 -4.05 -3.30 -3.26
CA GLY A 24 -3.03 -2.30 -2.96
C GLY A 24 -3.49 -1.36 -1.87
N PHE A 25 -2.57 -0.56 -1.33
CA PHE A 25 -2.89 0.41 -0.28
C PHE A 25 -2.59 1.83 -0.72
N CYS A 26 -3.52 2.74 -0.41
CA CYS A 26 -3.28 4.17 -0.53
C CYS A 26 -2.33 4.64 0.57
N LEU A 27 -1.17 5.17 0.21
CA LEU A 27 -0.20 5.69 1.18
C LEU A 27 -0.58 7.07 1.74
N ALA A 28 -1.59 7.74 1.15
CA ALA A 28 -2.11 9.02 1.65
C ALA A 28 -3.22 8.83 2.72
N CYS A 29 -4.12 7.87 2.52
CA CYS A 29 -5.29 7.67 3.41
C CYS A 29 -5.41 6.26 4.03
N ARG A 30 -4.51 5.32 3.72
CA ARG A 30 -4.51 3.91 4.14
C ARG A 30 -5.66 3.04 3.57
N ALA A 31 -6.55 3.58 2.75
CA ALA A 31 -7.61 2.79 2.14
C ALA A 31 -7.05 1.66 1.27
N PRO A 32 -7.58 0.43 1.35
CA PRO A 32 -7.29 -0.62 0.39
C PRO A 32 -7.95 -0.33 -0.96
N ARG A 33 -7.44 -0.96 -2.01
CA ARG A 33 -8.04 -0.92 -3.35
C ARG A 33 -7.86 -2.28 -4.02
N GLU A 34 -8.96 -2.85 -4.50
CA GLU A 34 -8.96 -4.09 -5.29
C GLU A 34 -8.38 -3.89 -6.69
N CYS A 35 -8.17 -4.98 -7.43
CA CYS A 35 -7.65 -4.97 -8.80
C CYS A 35 -6.34 -4.18 -8.92
N CYS A 36 -5.41 -4.41 -7.99
CA CYS A 36 -4.07 -3.83 -7.98
C CYS A 36 -3.04 -4.94 -8.16
N GLU A 37 -2.13 -4.72 -9.10
CA GLU A 37 -0.95 -5.57 -9.27
C GLU A 37 0.01 -5.40 -8.08
N PRO A 38 0.83 -6.41 -7.74
CA PRO A 38 1.72 -6.34 -6.58
C PRO A 38 2.79 -5.25 -6.70
N ASP A 39 3.18 -4.87 -7.92
CA ASP A 39 4.10 -3.78 -8.24
C ASP A 39 3.40 -2.48 -8.67
N ALA A 40 2.06 -2.39 -8.50
CA ALA A 40 1.30 -1.20 -8.84
C ALA A 40 1.89 0.05 -8.18
N SER A 41 1.91 1.15 -8.93
CA SER A 41 2.47 2.42 -8.46
C SER A 41 1.62 3.60 -8.87
N ALA A 42 1.29 4.47 -7.90
CA ALA A 42 0.52 5.70 -8.11
C ALA A 42 -0.85 5.50 -8.80
N TYR A 43 -1.52 4.39 -8.48
CA TYR A 43 -2.91 4.18 -8.94
C TYR A 43 -3.85 5.16 -8.21
N PRO A 44 -4.97 5.57 -8.84
CA PRO A 44 -5.95 6.44 -8.21
C PRO A 44 -6.61 5.72 -7.04
N CYS A 45 -6.77 6.44 -5.93
CA CYS A 45 -7.50 5.97 -4.75
C CYS A 45 -8.98 6.29 -4.88
N ASP A 46 -9.84 5.29 -4.72
CA ASP A 46 -11.30 5.45 -4.81
C ASP A 46 -11.91 6.23 -3.62
N GLU A 47 -11.18 6.31 -2.49
CA GLU A 47 -11.64 7.01 -1.27
C GLU A 47 -11.20 8.48 -1.20
N CYS A 48 -9.93 8.77 -1.49
CA CYS A 48 -9.38 10.14 -1.36
C CYS A 48 -9.11 10.84 -2.69
N GLY A 49 -9.18 10.14 -3.82
CA GLY A 49 -8.91 10.69 -5.15
C GLY A 49 -7.42 10.88 -5.49
N GLU A 50 -6.51 10.69 -4.53
CA GLU A 50 -5.07 10.83 -4.76
C GLU A 50 -4.50 9.66 -5.57
N HIS A 51 -3.47 9.93 -6.37
CA HIS A 51 -2.71 8.92 -7.12
C HIS A 51 -1.63 8.29 -6.22
N ALA A 52 -2.09 7.65 -5.16
CA ALA A 52 -1.25 7.20 -4.05
C ALA A 52 -1.48 5.73 -3.67
N VAL A 53 -2.17 4.94 -4.50
CA VAL A 53 -2.29 3.48 -4.30
C VAL A 53 -1.05 2.79 -4.85
N TYR A 54 -0.46 1.92 -4.03
CA TYR A 54 0.70 1.11 -4.38
C TYR A 54 0.47 -0.36 -4.01
N GLY A 55 1.04 -1.25 -4.80
CA GLY A 55 0.97 -2.69 -4.58
C GLY A 55 1.89 -3.16 -3.44
N PRO A 56 1.60 -4.33 -2.84
CA PRO A 56 2.33 -4.87 -1.70
C PRO A 56 3.84 -5.04 -1.92
N HIS A 57 4.27 -5.51 -3.10
CA HIS A 57 5.71 -5.64 -3.39
C HIS A 57 6.39 -4.28 -3.50
N TRP A 58 5.73 -3.30 -4.09
CA TRP A 58 6.26 -1.93 -4.12
C TRP A 58 6.45 -1.39 -2.71
N ILE A 59 5.44 -1.56 -1.84
CA ILE A 59 5.46 -1.10 -0.44
C ILE A 59 6.60 -1.79 0.35
N ALA A 60 6.81 -3.08 0.12
CA ALA A 60 7.93 -3.83 0.72
C ALA A 60 9.29 -3.30 0.27
N ILE A 61 9.49 -3.08 -1.03
CA ILE A 61 10.74 -2.52 -1.60
C ILE A 61 11.00 -1.10 -1.07
N ALA A 62 9.95 -0.29 -0.91
CA ALA A 62 10.03 1.04 -0.33
C ALA A 62 10.35 1.03 1.18
N GLY A 63 10.40 -0.15 1.82
CA GLY A 63 10.66 -0.29 3.25
C GLY A 63 9.52 0.22 4.13
N LEU A 64 8.30 0.33 3.60
CA LEU A 64 7.13 0.83 4.31
C LEU A 64 6.40 -0.27 5.10
N PHE A 65 7.15 -1.23 5.63
CA PHE A 65 6.61 -2.35 6.41
C PHE A 65 7.26 -2.48 7.79
N THR A 66 6.62 -3.25 8.67
CA THR A 66 7.15 -3.63 10.00
C THR A 66 7.01 -5.13 10.24
N GLU A 67 8.01 -5.74 10.87
CA GLU A 67 7.95 -7.14 11.32
C GLU A 67 7.15 -7.23 12.64
N GLY A 68 5.90 -7.69 12.55
CA GLY A 68 5.05 -8.02 13.71
C GLY A 68 4.39 -6.82 14.42
N ALA A 69 3.18 -7.04 14.94
CA ALA A 69 2.50 -6.09 15.83
C ALA A 69 3.32 -5.94 17.12
N ARG A 70 3.69 -4.69 17.45
CA ARG A 70 4.36 -4.37 18.70
C ARG A 70 3.36 -3.92 19.75
#